data_AF-A0A835HRV6-F1
#
_entry.id   AF-A0A835HRV6-F1
#
_cell.length_a   1.000
_cell.length_b   1.000
_cell.length_c   1.000
_cell.angle_alpha   90.00
_cell.angle_beta   90.00
_cell.angle_gamma   90.00
#
_symmetry.space_group_name_H-M   'P 1'
#
loop_
_entity.id
_entity.type
_entity.pdbx_description
1 polymer ?
#
loop_
_entity_poly.entity_id
_entity_poly.type
_entity_poly.pdbx_seq_one_letter_code
_entity_poly.pdbx_strand_id
1 'polypeptide(L)'
;MLCKHPQIQEKVAQEVRKTTKAKENEPFSEFVESMTEEALEKMQYLHAALTETLRLYPAVPVDAKLCLSDDMFPDGFKVRKGVMVAYQPYAMGRMDSIWGDDADNFRLERWLDNNGVFHSESPFKFTAFQVI
;
A
#
# COMPACT_ATOMS: atom_id res chain seq x y z
N MET A 1 10.40 -2.35 -5.78
CA MET A 1 10.26 -3.71 -5.20
C MET A 1 10.30 -4.79 -6.25
N LEU A 2 9.51 -4.71 -7.34
CA LEU A 2 9.44 -5.77 -8.36
C LEU A 2 10.81 -6.24 -8.91
N CYS A 3 11.72 -5.33 -9.27
CA CYS A 3 13.05 -5.72 -9.79
C CYS A 3 13.92 -6.50 -8.78
N LYS A 4 13.60 -6.45 -7.48
CA LYS A 4 14.27 -7.24 -6.43
C LYS A 4 13.60 -8.61 -6.22
N HIS A 5 12.42 -8.84 -6.80
CA HIS A 5 11.63 -10.06 -6.67
C HIS A 5 11.12 -10.53 -8.06
N PRO A 6 11.99 -11.12 -8.91
CA PRO A 6 11.66 -11.47 -10.29
C PRO A 6 10.40 -12.35 -10.43
N GLN A 7 10.20 -13.29 -9.50
CA GLN A 7 9.02 -14.14 -9.44
C GLN A 7 7.71 -13.36 -9.21
N ILE A 8 7.76 -12.28 -8.44
CA ILE A 8 6.61 -11.39 -8.22
C ILE A 8 6.39 -10.54 -9.46
N GLN A 9 7.47 -9.99 -10.04
CA GLN A 9 7.41 -9.20 -11.27
C GLN A 9 6.74 -9.97 -12.41
N GLU A 10 7.12 -11.24 -12.61
CA GLU A 10 6.55 -12.10 -13.64
C GLU A 10 5.05 -12.36 -13.39
N LYS A 11 4.65 -12.67 -12.16
CA LYS A 11 3.23 -12.86 -11.80
C LYS A 11 2.39 -11.62 -12.06
N VAL A 12 2.91 -10.43 -11.71
CA VAL A 12 2.24 -9.15 -12.00
C VAL A 12 2.10 -8.95 -13.51
N ALA A 13 3.16 -9.21 -14.29
CA ALA A 13 3.10 -9.07 -15.74
C ALA A 13 2.09 -10.05 -16.39
N GLN A 14 2.03 -11.29 -15.88
CA GLN A 14 1.05 -12.28 -16.32
C GLN A 14 -0.38 -11.87 -15.99
N GLU A 15 -0.62 -11.35 -14.78
CA GLU A 15 -1.93 -10.83 -14.38
C GLU A 15 -2.37 -9.70 -15.31
N VAL A 16 -1.53 -8.69 -15.52
CA VAL A 16 -1.83 -7.55 -16.39
C VAL A 16 -2.18 -8.03 -17.81
N ARG A 17 -1.37 -8.91 -18.41
CA ARG A 17 -1.65 -9.46 -19.75
C ARG A 17 -2.98 -10.21 -19.79
N LYS A 18 -3.28 -10.99 -18.75
CA LYS A 18 -4.51 -11.79 -18.67
C LYS A 18 -5.74 -10.89 -18.54
N THR A 19 -5.69 -9.84 -17.73
CA THR A 19 -6.83 -8.95 -17.47
C THR A 19 -7.11 -8.04 -18.66
N THR A 20 -6.07 -7.54 -19.33
CA THR A 20 -6.20 -6.71 -20.53
C THR A 20 -6.46 -7.52 -21.81
N LYS A 21 -6.22 -8.84 -21.78
CA LYS A 21 -6.22 -9.73 -22.96
C LYS A 21 -5.22 -9.27 -24.05
N ALA A 22 -4.19 -8.54 -23.64
CA ALA A 22 -3.19 -8.00 -24.55
C ALA A 22 -2.48 -9.13 -25.31
N LYS A 23 -2.26 -8.92 -26.61
CA LYS A 23 -1.57 -9.88 -27.47
C LYS A 23 -0.08 -9.55 -27.56
N GLU A 24 0.74 -10.57 -27.86
CA GLU A 24 2.14 -10.33 -28.20
C GLU A 24 2.23 -9.47 -29.47
N ASN A 25 3.01 -8.38 -29.40
CA ASN A 25 3.21 -7.39 -30.48
C ASN A 25 1.99 -6.51 -30.82
N GLU A 26 1.01 -6.40 -29.91
CA GLU A 26 -0.08 -5.44 -30.04
C GLU A 26 0.46 -3.99 -30.00
N PRO A 27 -0.07 -3.06 -30.84
CA PRO A 27 0.29 -1.65 -30.77
C PRO A 27 0.07 -1.09 -29.37
N PHE A 28 0.99 -0.24 -28.91
CA PHE A 28 0.88 0.38 -27.58
C PHE A 28 -0.46 1.11 -27.38
N SER A 29 -1.02 1.72 -28.42
CA SER A 29 -2.33 2.38 -28.36
C SER A 29 -3.46 1.42 -28.02
N GLU A 30 -3.48 0.23 -28.63
CA GLU A 30 -4.49 -0.80 -28.37
C GLU A 30 -4.35 -1.36 -26.94
N PHE A 31 -3.11 -1.51 -26.45
CA PHE A 31 -2.88 -1.87 -25.05
C PHE A 31 -3.43 -0.81 -24.09
N VAL A 32 -3.22 0.50 -24.37
CA VAL A 32 -3.78 1.56 -23.53
C VAL A 32 -5.31 1.53 -23.53
N GLU A 33 -5.95 1.29 -24.67
CA GLU A 33 -7.40 1.14 -24.78
C GLU A 33 -7.93 -0.07 -23.99
N SER A 34 -7.13 -1.14 -23.87
CA SER A 34 -7.48 -2.33 -23.09
C SER A 34 -7.41 -2.13 -21.57
N MET A 35 -6.83 -1.03 -21.09
CA MET A 35 -6.70 -0.69 -19.67
C MET A 35 -7.98 -0.03 -19.14
N THR A 36 -9.09 -0.77 -19.19
CA THR A 36 -10.40 -0.32 -18.68
C THR A 36 -10.49 -0.44 -17.16
N GLU A 37 -11.50 0.21 -16.56
CA GLU A 37 -11.77 0.09 -15.13
C GLU A 37 -12.00 -1.36 -14.71
N GLU A 38 -12.75 -2.13 -15.49
CA GLU A 38 -13.01 -3.56 -15.22
C GLU A 38 -11.76 -4.43 -15.36
N ALA A 39 -10.77 -4.00 -16.16
CA ALA A 39 -9.48 -4.67 -16.25
C ALA A 39 -8.64 -4.34 -15.01
N LEU A 40 -8.57 -3.08 -14.60
CA LEU A 40 -7.85 -2.61 -13.41
C LEU A 40 -8.40 -3.25 -12.13
N GLU A 41 -9.73 -3.33 -11.99
CA GLU A 41 -10.40 -4.00 -10.88
C GLU A 41 -10.04 -5.49 -10.76
N LYS A 42 -9.54 -6.13 -11.82
CA LYS A 42 -9.13 -7.55 -11.78
C LYS A 42 -7.65 -7.74 -11.45
N MET A 43 -6.86 -6.66 -11.40
CA MET A 43 -5.41 -6.72 -11.13
C MET A 43 -5.12 -6.77 -9.61
N GLN A 44 -5.62 -7.81 -8.96
CA GLN A 44 -5.61 -7.97 -7.50
C GLN A 44 -4.18 -8.16 -6.96
N TYR A 45 -3.35 -8.94 -7.67
CA TYR A 45 -1.96 -9.20 -7.30
C TYR A 45 -1.08 -7.95 -7.49
N LEU A 46 -1.30 -7.19 -8.57
CA LEU A 46 -0.67 -5.89 -8.78
C LEU A 46 -1.06 -4.91 -7.66
N HIS A 47 -2.33 -4.85 -7.29
CA HIS A 47 -2.78 -3.99 -6.19
C HIS A 47 -2.08 -4.37 -4.88
N ALA A 48 -2.01 -5.66 -4.54
CA ALA A 48 -1.22 -6.13 -3.39
C ALA A 48 0.25 -5.72 -3.46
N ALA A 49 0.89 -5.80 -4.63
CA ALA A 49 2.28 -5.39 -4.82
C ALA A 49 2.52 -3.88 -4.62
N LEU A 50 1.59 -3.05 -5.08
CA LEU A 50 1.62 -1.60 -4.88
C LEU A 50 1.41 -1.26 -3.40
N THR A 51 0.40 -1.85 -2.76
CA THR A 51 0.08 -1.61 -1.35
C THR A 51 1.22 -2.05 -0.44
N GLU A 52 1.83 -3.21 -0.66
CA GLU A 52 2.99 -3.67 0.10
C GLU A 52 4.23 -2.78 -0.14
N THR A 53 4.37 -2.25 -1.36
CA THR A 53 5.45 -1.29 -1.65
C THR A 53 5.23 -0.01 -0.86
N LEU A 54 4.01 0.51 -0.79
CA LEU A 54 3.66 1.70 -0.04
C LEU A 54 3.75 1.51 1.48
N ARG A 55 3.52 0.30 1.99
CA ARG A 55 3.70 -0.03 3.40
C ARG A 55 5.16 0.14 3.82
N LEU A 56 6.07 -0.40 3.04
CA LEU A 56 7.51 -0.33 3.31
C LEU A 56 8.14 0.99 2.85
N TYR A 57 7.61 1.62 1.80
CA TYR A 57 8.16 2.82 1.19
C TYR A 57 7.03 3.82 0.89
N PRO A 58 6.41 4.39 1.95
CA PRO A 58 5.37 5.39 1.79
C PRO A 58 5.94 6.65 1.15
N ALA A 59 5.11 7.36 0.37
CA ALA A 59 5.50 8.63 -0.25
C ALA A 59 5.84 9.71 0.78
N VAL A 60 5.13 9.72 1.92
CA VAL A 60 5.37 10.59 3.06
C VAL A 60 5.79 9.73 4.25
N PRO A 61 7.09 9.68 4.60
CA PRO A 61 7.58 8.80 5.67
C PRO A 61 7.26 9.31 7.07
N VAL A 62 6.93 10.60 7.20
CA VAL A 62 6.63 11.34 8.43
C VAL A 62 5.52 12.34 8.15
N ASP A 63 4.43 12.31 8.90
CA ASP A 63 3.36 13.31 8.84
C ASP A 63 3.20 13.96 10.21
N ALA A 64 3.21 15.29 10.24
CA ALA A 64 3.16 16.10 11.43
C ALA A 64 1.99 17.09 11.40
N LYS A 65 1.30 17.22 12.53
CA LYS A 65 0.18 18.15 12.75
C LYS A 65 0.54 19.12 13.86
N LEU A 66 0.14 20.38 13.71
CA LEU A 66 0.27 21.41 14.74
C LEU A 66 -0.97 21.43 15.62
N CYS A 67 -0.78 21.33 16.93
CA CYS A 67 -1.84 21.45 17.92
C CYS A 67 -2.30 22.91 18.04
N LEU A 68 -3.52 23.24 17.59
CA LEU A 68 -4.05 24.62 17.56
C LEU A 68 -4.62 25.09 18.92
N SER A 69 -4.99 24.14 19.78
CA SER A 69 -5.51 24.33 21.14
C SER A 69 -5.10 23.13 22.00
N ASP A 70 -4.97 23.31 23.31
CA ASP A 70 -4.68 22.20 24.23
C ASP A 70 -5.67 21.04 24.01
N ASP A 71 -5.16 19.81 24.03
CA ASP A 71 -5.90 18.59 23.73
C ASP A 71 -5.36 17.39 24.54
N MET A 72 -6.04 16.25 24.45
CA MET A 72 -5.69 15.01 25.15
C MET A 72 -5.87 13.79 24.23
N PHE A 73 -4.84 12.96 24.14
CA PHE A 73 -4.94 11.68 23.44
C PHE A 73 -5.81 10.67 24.18
N PRO A 74 -6.29 9.60 23.50
CA PRO A 74 -7.14 8.58 24.11
C PRO A 74 -6.54 7.87 25.34
N ASP A 75 -5.21 7.90 25.49
CA ASP A 75 -4.48 7.35 26.64
C ASP A 75 -4.33 8.34 27.81
N GLY A 76 -4.88 9.54 27.68
CA GLY A 76 -4.79 10.61 28.67
C GLY A 76 -3.58 11.54 28.51
N PHE A 77 -2.71 11.32 27.53
CA PHE A 77 -1.55 12.18 27.29
C PHE A 77 -1.99 13.58 26.84
N LYS A 78 -1.55 14.62 27.54
CA LYS A 78 -1.92 16.01 27.26
C LYS A 78 -0.98 16.64 26.25
N VAL A 79 -1.53 17.21 25.19
CA VAL A 79 -0.81 17.97 24.16
C VAL A 79 -1.18 19.45 24.31
N ARG A 80 -0.18 20.34 24.38
CA ARG A 80 -0.44 21.78 24.48
C ARG A 80 -0.50 22.43 23.12
N LYS A 81 -1.23 23.54 23.04
CA LYS A 81 -1.21 24.45 21.88
C LYS A 81 0.23 24.78 21.48
N GLY A 82 0.49 24.71 20.18
CA GLY A 82 1.79 24.98 19.57
C GLY A 82 2.73 23.78 19.50
N VAL A 83 2.38 22.63 20.10
CA VAL A 83 3.16 21.39 19.97
C VAL A 83 2.88 20.73 18.61
N MET A 84 3.94 20.25 17.96
CA MET A 84 3.82 19.37 16.80
C MET A 84 3.70 17.92 17.26
N VAL A 85 2.70 17.22 16.72
CA VAL A 85 2.51 15.77 16.89
C VAL A 85 2.78 15.13 15.55
N ALA A 86 3.57 14.07 15.51
CA ALA A 86 3.86 13.36 14.26
C ALA A 86 3.70 11.84 14.43
N TYR A 87 3.24 11.19 13.36
CA TYR A 87 3.33 9.75 13.19
C TYR A 87 4.30 9.43 12.05
N GLN A 88 4.83 8.21 12.05
CA GLN A 88 5.96 7.82 11.20
C GLN A 88 5.56 6.62 10.32
N PRO A 89 4.82 6.81 9.21
CA PRO A 89 4.42 5.72 8.32
C PRO A 89 5.56 4.77 7.95
N TYR A 90 6.77 5.29 7.69
CA TYR A 90 7.92 4.46 7.32
C TYR A 90 8.36 3.51 8.44
N ALA A 91 8.36 3.98 9.68
CA ALA A 91 8.71 3.18 10.85
C ALA A 91 7.56 2.23 11.23
N MET A 92 6.33 2.74 11.28
CA MET A 92 5.12 1.95 11.58
C MET A 92 4.93 0.81 10.58
N GLY A 93 5.27 1.03 9.31
CA GLY A 93 5.31 0.01 8.28
C GLY A 93 6.31 -1.12 8.54
N ARG A 94 7.17 -1.05 9.55
CA ARG A 94 8.17 -2.09 9.92
C ARG A 94 8.09 -2.52 11.38
N MET A 95 7.06 -2.09 12.11
CA MET A 95 6.90 -2.47 13.51
C MET A 95 6.29 -3.87 13.63
N ASP A 96 7.00 -4.79 14.29
CA ASP A 96 6.51 -6.15 14.57
C ASP A 96 5.20 -6.14 15.36
N SER A 97 5.01 -5.18 16.26
CA SER A 97 3.77 -5.02 17.02
C SER A 97 2.55 -4.68 16.15
N ILE A 98 2.76 -4.20 14.92
CA ILE A 98 1.70 -3.87 13.96
C ILE A 98 1.60 -4.95 12.88
N TRP A 99 2.73 -5.44 12.36
CA TRP A 99 2.80 -6.29 11.16
C TRP A 99 3.27 -7.73 11.41
N GLY A 100 3.58 -8.09 12.65
CA GLY A 100 4.13 -9.38 13.05
C GLY A 100 5.62 -9.53 12.74
N ASP A 101 6.21 -10.66 13.11
CA ASP A 101 7.65 -10.94 13.00
C ASP A 101 8.20 -10.87 11.57
N ASP A 102 7.34 -10.92 10.56
CA ASP A 102 7.69 -10.78 9.15
C ASP A 102 7.59 -9.33 8.64
N ALA A 103 7.47 -8.32 9.53
CA ALA A 103 7.20 -6.91 9.19
C ALA A 103 8.12 -6.36 8.08
N ASP A 104 9.41 -6.70 8.09
CA ASP A 104 10.37 -6.25 7.09
C ASP A 104 10.28 -6.98 5.74
N ASN A 105 9.56 -8.10 5.67
CA ASN A 105 9.42 -8.89 4.47
C ASN A 105 8.42 -8.27 3.50
N PHE A 106 8.80 -8.22 2.22
CA PHE A 106 7.89 -7.86 1.13
C PHE A 106 6.99 -9.06 0.80
N ARG A 107 5.82 -9.13 1.42
CA ARG A 107 4.92 -10.29 1.37
C ARG A 107 3.52 -9.87 0.91
N LEU A 108 3.16 -10.26 -0.32
CA LEU A 108 1.90 -9.83 -0.93
C LEU A 108 0.69 -10.55 -0.35
N GLU A 109 0.89 -11.76 0.19
CA GLU A 109 -0.13 -12.58 0.82
C GLU A 109 -0.74 -11.91 2.06
N ARG A 110 -0.16 -10.82 2.56
CA ARG A 110 -0.78 -9.96 3.58
C ARG A 110 -2.06 -9.29 3.09
N TRP A 111 -2.13 -9.04 1.79
CA TRP A 111 -3.20 -8.27 1.17
C TRP A 111 -4.13 -9.15 0.34
N LEU A 112 -3.90 -10.46 0.30
CA LEU A 112 -4.66 -11.40 -0.53
C LEU A 112 -5.32 -12.45 0.35
N ASP A 113 -6.61 -12.71 0.11
CA ASP A 113 -7.32 -13.81 0.74
C ASP A 113 -6.95 -15.17 0.12
N ASN A 114 -7.57 -16.26 0.60
CA ASN A 114 -7.33 -17.61 0.07
C ASN A 114 -7.72 -17.79 -1.41
N ASN A 115 -8.52 -16.87 -1.97
CA ASN A 115 -8.92 -16.87 -3.38
C ASN A 115 -8.05 -15.92 -4.22
N GLY A 116 -7.07 -15.24 -3.62
CA GLY A 116 -6.24 -14.24 -4.29
C GLY A 116 -6.95 -12.90 -4.51
N VAL A 117 -8.02 -12.62 -3.77
CA VAL A 117 -8.74 -11.35 -3.80
C VAL A 117 -8.10 -10.38 -2.80
N PHE A 118 -7.90 -9.15 -3.24
CA PHE A 118 -7.34 -8.09 -2.42
C PHE A 118 -8.27 -7.75 -1.25
N HIS A 119 -7.69 -7.55 -0.09
CA HIS A 119 -8.35 -6.96 1.07
C HIS A 119 -7.48 -5.86 1.66
N SER A 120 -8.13 -4.81 2.16
CA SER A 120 -7.47 -3.69 2.81
C SER A 120 -7.30 -3.92 4.29
N GLU A 121 -6.36 -3.18 4.86
CA GLU A 121 -6.20 -3.04 6.30
C GLU A 121 -6.82 -1.71 6.77
N SER A 122 -7.03 -1.59 8.09
CA SER A 122 -7.45 -0.34 8.70
C SER A 122 -6.54 0.82 8.26
N PRO A 123 -7.06 2.02 7.95
CA PRO A 123 -6.25 3.17 7.56
C PRO A 123 -5.32 3.65 8.69
N PHE A 124 -5.60 3.26 9.94
CA PHE A 124 -4.74 3.53 11.10
C PHE A 124 -3.59 2.53 11.24
N LYS A 125 -3.69 1.37 10.57
CA LYS A 125 -2.64 0.35 10.46
C LYS A 125 -1.79 0.59 9.21
N PHE A 126 -2.44 0.81 8.07
CA PHE A 126 -1.82 1.16 6.80
C PHE A 126 -1.95 2.67 6.53
N THR A 127 -1.01 3.43 7.08
CA THR A 127 -1.07 4.91 7.08
C THR A 127 -0.36 5.54 5.88
N ALA A 128 -0.29 4.84 4.74
CA ALA A 128 0.37 5.37 3.53
C ALA A 128 -0.46 6.46 2.84
N PHE A 129 -1.78 6.46 3.09
CA PHE A 129 -2.72 7.49 2.66
C PHE A 129 -3.28 8.19 3.90
N GLN A 130 -3.24 9.51 3.91
CA GLN A 130 -3.68 10.31 5.04
C GLN A 130 -5.21 10.40 5.04
N VAL A 131 -5.84 10.13 6.17
CA VAL A 131 -7.25 10.47 6.38
C VAL A 131 -7.30 11.95 6.76
N ILE A 132 -7.98 12.76 5.95
CA ILE A 132 -8.21 14.18 6.21
C ILE A 132 -9.41 14.34 7.15
#